data_AF-A0A0J6Y2N2-F1
#
_entry.id   AF-A0A0J6Y2N2-F1
#
_cell.length_a   1.000
_cell.length_b   1.000
_cell.length_c   1.000
_cell.angle_alpha   90.00
_cell.angle_beta   90.00
_cell.angle_gamma   90.00
#
_symmetry.space_group_name_H-M   'P 1'
#
loop_
_entity.id
_entity.type
_entity.pdbx_description
1 polymer ?
#
loop_
_entity_poly.entity_id
_entity_poly.type
_entity_poly.pdbx_seq_one_letter_code
_entity_poly.pdbx_strand_id
1 'polypeptide(L)'
;MYYPLSSGGNPRFGGVHEQQQLAFESGESWFPGDFPGTQAGWAWEIRQRNLQKDLWERKPKGKRVEFDSIDLGNGRRGEIGRGWACDWEILVGKGTDGESKAAGSKNNIEKAEMSESSKSQSTVAPEKINSTSKDPEVPPLGIHHLTPSAASSILLEKAKSDRLPLSSQSLLAKPALATVRLSLVNRGTPAPRARIYRLPTTDPVLRNQWLSLLNNASPSGNVGKKTRKKGQSRGQKEQNTKPDACSENSNSTVAIPTGVFSDSVETSRHPPPPDERDLIGFVTTGNYNLSAGRGTGIGVILANKIEPYTPPSLSSSSGLEGNPCTSPPTTLNIAKEKLARTCIVRAAGESVGRLGCWEV
;
A
#
# COMPACT_ATOMS: atom_id res chain seq x y z
N MET A 1 20.78 38.38 20.83
CA MET A 1 20.11 37.93 19.59
C MET A 1 20.57 36.49 19.36
N TYR A 2 19.69 35.51 19.55
CA TYR A 2 20.02 34.09 19.35
C TYR A 2 20.01 33.81 17.85
N TYR A 3 21.17 33.80 17.20
CA TYR A 3 21.30 33.29 15.84
C TYR A 3 21.44 31.77 15.93
N PRO A 4 20.51 30.98 15.38
CA PRO A 4 20.56 29.52 15.54
C PRO A 4 21.76 28.88 14.84
N LEU A 5 22.36 29.52 13.83
CA LEU A 5 23.53 29.01 13.10
C LEU A 5 24.44 30.16 12.60
N SER A 6 25.74 30.04 12.84
CA SER A 6 26.80 30.98 12.38
C SER A 6 27.20 30.76 10.92
N SER A 7 26.28 30.29 10.06
CA SER A 7 26.56 30.06 8.64
C SER A 7 26.25 31.32 7.84
N GLY A 8 27.20 31.84 7.06
CA GLY A 8 27.01 32.99 6.16
C GLY A 8 26.06 32.75 4.96
N GLY A 9 25.10 31.85 5.10
CA GLY A 9 24.06 31.55 4.12
C GLY A 9 22.66 31.69 4.72
N ASN A 10 21.62 31.44 3.91
CA ASN A 10 20.22 31.49 4.32
C ASN A 10 19.66 30.06 4.55
N PRO A 11 19.83 29.47 5.76
CA PRO A 11 19.28 28.15 6.05
C PRO A 11 17.75 28.20 6.01
N ARG A 12 17.13 27.14 5.46
CA ARG A 12 15.70 26.88 5.60
C ARG A 12 15.51 25.77 6.63
N PHE A 13 14.51 25.92 7.49
CA PHE A 13 14.19 24.91 8.49
C PHE A 13 13.15 23.94 7.93
N GLY A 14 13.46 22.64 8.02
CA GLY A 14 12.50 21.56 7.82
C GLY A 14 12.03 21.02 9.17
N GLY A 15 10.78 20.58 9.23
CA GLY A 15 10.21 19.88 10.36
C GLY A 15 10.17 18.36 10.15
N VAL A 16 9.25 17.72 10.87
CA VAL A 16 9.07 16.26 10.84
C VAL A 16 8.59 15.77 9.46
N HIS A 17 7.80 16.56 8.76
CA HIS A 17 7.30 16.21 7.42
C HIS A 17 8.45 16.19 6.40
N GLU A 18 9.35 17.17 6.46
CA GLU A 18 10.54 17.21 5.61
C GLU A 18 11.50 16.06 5.95
N GLN A 19 11.65 15.70 7.22
CA GLN A 19 12.43 14.51 7.61
C GLN A 19 11.83 13.21 7.03
N GLN A 20 10.50 13.07 7.08
CA GLN A 20 9.82 11.91 6.48
C GLN A 20 9.98 11.90 4.95
N GLN A 21 9.87 13.05 4.30
CA GLN A 21 10.07 13.18 2.85
C GLN A 21 11.50 12.82 2.44
N LEU A 22 12.51 13.26 3.20
CA LEU A 22 13.92 12.93 2.93
C LEU A 22 14.18 11.42 3.06
N ALA A 23 13.65 10.78 4.10
CA ALA A 23 13.72 9.33 4.27
C ALA A 23 13.02 8.60 3.11
N PHE A 24 11.84 9.08 2.69
CA PHE A 24 11.13 8.51 1.55
C PHE A 24 11.94 8.64 0.23
N GLU A 25 12.55 9.80 -0.01
CA GLU A 25 13.34 10.06 -1.23
C GLU A 25 14.64 9.26 -1.26
N SER A 26 15.27 9.01 -0.11
CA SER A 26 16.42 8.10 0.03
C SER A 26 16.00 6.62 -0.07
N GLY A 27 14.70 6.34 0.02
CA GLY A 27 14.16 4.98 0.03
C GLY A 27 14.41 4.26 1.36
N GLU A 28 14.60 5.01 2.43
CA GLU A 28 14.74 4.53 3.80
C GLU A 28 13.39 4.56 4.54
N SER A 29 13.21 3.62 5.44
CA SER A 29 12.04 3.58 6.32
C SER A 29 12.13 4.62 7.42
N TRP A 30 11.08 5.39 7.65
CA TRP A 30 10.99 6.42 8.68
C TRP A 30 10.29 5.91 9.94
N PHE A 31 10.91 6.09 11.10
CA PHE A 31 10.32 5.75 12.40
C PHE A 31 9.53 6.94 12.97
N PRO A 32 8.32 6.74 13.54
CA PRO A 32 7.67 5.43 13.80
C PRO A 32 6.78 4.91 12.65
N GLY A 33 6.53 5.71 11.61
CA GLY A 33 5.47 5.45 10.63
C GLY A 33 5.59 4.15 9.83
N ASP A 34 6.81 3.74 9.49
CA ASP A 34 7.07 2.54 8.70
C ASP A 34 7.34 1.29 9.56
N PHE A 35 7.12 1.37 10.88
CA PHE A 35 7.43 0.28 11.83
C PHE A 35 6.22 -0.22 12.63
N PRO A 36 5.11 -0.68 11.99
CA PRO A 36 3.86 -1.05 12.67
C PRO A 36 3.97 -2.20 13.68
N GLY A 37 4.98 -3.07 13.57
CA GLY A 37 5.25 -4.14 14.54
C GLY A 37 5.95 -3.67 15.82
N THR A 38 6.23 -2.37 15.98
CA THR A 38 6.76 -1.79 17.22
C THR A 38 5.63 -1.09 18.00
N GLN A 39 5.80 -0.90 19.30
CA GLN A 39 4.82 -0.17 20.11
C GLN A 39 4.56 1.26 19.60
N ALA A 40 5.62 1.99 19.28
CA ALA A 40 5.50 3.35 18.77
C ALA A 40 4.85 3.39 17.37
N GLY A 41 5.23 2.47 16.48
CA GLY A 41 4.64 2.38 15.15
C GLY A 41 3.18 1.93 15.16
N TRP A 42 2.80 1.04 16.07
CA TRP A 42 1.40 0.67 16.27
C TRP A 42 0.58 1.86 16.79
N ALA A 43 1.07 2.57 17.82
CA ALA A 43 0.41 3.77 18.33
C ALA A 43 0.29 4.87 17.25
N TRP A 44 1.31 5.00 16.40
CA TRP A 44 1.28 5.89 15.25
C TRP A 44 0.20 5.46 14.23
N GLU A 45 0.14 4.19 13.84
CA GLU A 45 -0.86 3.68 12.90
C GLU A 45 -2.28 3.91 13.43
N ILE A 46 -2.55 3.60 14.70
CA ILE A 46 -3.86 3.84 15.34
C ILE A 46 -4.24 5.31 15.26
N ARG A 47 -3.31 6.22 15.58
CA ARG A 47 -3.57 7.66 15.46
C ARG A 47 -3.87 8.06 14.02
N GLN A 48 -3.04 7.62 13.07
CA GLN A 48 -3.21 7.97 11.65
C GLN A 48 -4.52 7.40 11.08
N ARG A 49 -4.89 6.17 11.43
CA ARG A 49 -6.10 5.53 10.93
C ARG A 49 -7.37 6.22 11.45
N ASN A 50 -7.36 6.70 12.69
CA ASN A 50 -8.46 7.48 13.26
C ASN A 50 -8.60 8.82 12.53
N LEU A 51 -7.49 9.54 12.33
CA LEU A 51 -7.50 10.79 11.56
C LEU A 51 -8.02 10.58 10.12
N GLN A 52 -7.59 9.51 9.45
CA GLN A 52 -8.05 9.22 8.09
C GLN A 52 -9.52 8.79 8.05
N LYS A 53 -10.00 8.08 9.08
CA LYS A 53 -11.42 7.76 9.25
C LYS A 53 -12.24 9.03 9.40
N ASP A 54 -11.87 9.93 10.31
CA ASP A 54 -12.57 11.20 10.54
C ASP A 54 -12.60 12.06 9.27
N LEU A 55 -11.46 12.13 8.55
CA LEU A 55 -11.37 12.84 7.27
C LEU A 55 -12.28 12.23 6.19
N TRP A 56 -12.45 10.91 6.20
CA TRP A 56 -13.36 10.21 5.28
C TRP A 56 -14.83 10.40 5.67
N GLU A 57 -15.17 10.34 6.95
CA GLU A 57 -16.53 10.55 7.47
C GLU A 57 -17.02 11.98 7.29
N ARG A 58 -16.11 12.96 7.41
CA ARG A 58 -16.42 14.38 7.15
C ARG A 58 -16.79 14.66 5.69
N LYS A 59 -16.34 13.82 4.75
CA LYS A 59 -16.71 13.97 3.33
C LYS A 59 -18.18 13.53 3.15
N PRO A 60 -19.02 14.32 2.46
CA PRO A 60 -20.40 13.91 2.19
C PRO A 60 -20.44 12.65 1.33
N LYS A 61 -21.53 11.87 1.42
CA LYS A 61 -21.65 10.54 0.77
C LYS A 61 -21.23 10.50 -0.69
N GLY A 62 -21.59 11.51 -1.50
CA GLY A 62 -21.23 11.56 -2.92
C GLY A 62 -19.79 12.00 -3.24
N LYS A 63 -19.02 12.48 -2.26
CA LYS A 63 -17.61 12.88 -2.41
C LYS A 63 -16.63 11.95 -1.69
N ARG A 64 -17.13 11.09 -0.80
CA ARG A 64 -16.30 10.09 -0.13
C ARG A 64 -16.24 8.83 -0.99
N VAL A 65 -15.10 8.14 -0.96
CA VAL A 65 -14.93 6.86 -1.63
C VAL A 65 -15.85 5.84 -0.94
N GLU A 66 -16.68 5.15 -1.72
CA GLU A 66 -17.54 4.09 -1.20
C GLU A 66 -16.78 2.76 -1.27
N PHE A 67 -16.14 2.39 -0.15
CA PHE A 67 -15.30 1.20 -0.10
C PHE A 67 -16.09 -0.10 -0.28
N ASP A 68 -17.37 -0.13 0.09
CA ASP A 68 -18.20 -1.34 0.05
C ASP A 68 -18.69 -1.71 -1.36
N SER A 69 -18.73 -0.75 -2.29
CA SER A 69 -19.28 -0.94 -3.65
C SER A 69 -18.21 -1.10 -4.73
N ILE A 70 -16.92 -1.07 -4.37
CA ILE A 70 -15.81 -1.22 -5.32
C ILE A 70 -15.88 -2.59 -5.98
N ASP A 71 -15.88 -2.62 -7.31
CA ASP A 71 -15.77 -3.85 -8.08
C ASP A 71 -14.29 -4.27 -8.19
N LEU A 72 -13.95 -5.40 -7.56
CA LEU A 72 -12.60 -5.98 -7.62
C LEU A 72 -12.46 -7.02 -8.75
N GLY A 73 -13.49 -7.16 -9.60
CA GLY A 73 -13.53 -8.19 -10.63
C GLY A 73 -13.89 -9.57 -10.07
N ASN A 74 -14.11 -10.53 -10.96
CA ASN A 74 -14.50 -11.91 -10.63
C ASN A 74 -15.74 -12.02 -9.70
N GLY A 75 -16.66 -11.05 -9.78
CA GLY A 75 -17.87 -11.01 -8.95
C GLY A 75 -17.64 -10.56 -7.50
N ARG A 76 -16.41 -10.17 -7.14
CA ARG A 76 -16.07 -9.68 -5.80
C ARG A 76 -16.36 -8.18 -5.69
N ARG A 77 -17.08 -7.80 -4.64
CA ARG A 77 -17.40 -6.41 -4.32
C ARG A 77 -16.92 -6.05 -2.93
N GLY A 78 -16.48 -4.80 -2.78
CA GLY A 78 -16.00 -4.25 -1.52
C GLY A 78 -14.48 -4.30 -1.40
N GLU A 79 -13.95 -3.35 -0.63
CA GLU A 79 -12.55 -3.24 -0.28
C GLU A 79 -12.13 -4.35 0.69
N ILE A 80 -10.94 -4.93 0.50
CA ILE A 80 -10.39 -5.89 1.47
C ILE A 80 -9.92 -5.12 2.70
N GLY A 81 -10.60 -5.32 3.82
CA GLY A 81 -10.34 -4.60 5.07
C GLY A 81 -10.70 -3.12 5.03
N ARG A 82 -10.20 -2.36 6.00
CA ARG A 82 -10.51 -0.92 6.11
C ARG A 82 -9.85 -0.09 5.01
N GLY A 83 -10.62 0.61 4.19
CA GLY A 83 -10.08 1.44 3.09
C GLY A 83 -9.19 2.60 3.53
N TRP A 84 -9.42 3.14 4.73
CA TRP A 84 -8.66 4.26 5.30
C TRP A 84 -7.47 3.86 6.17
N ALA A 85 -7.14 2.56 6.27
CA ALA A 85 -6.10 2.06 7.16
C ALA A 85 -5.26 0.92 6.57
N CYS A 86 -4.14 0.60 7.21
CA CYS A 86 -3.45 -0.68 7.00
C CYS A 86 -4.01 -1.69 7.99
N ASP A 87 -4.80 -2.64 7.51
CA ASP A 87 -5.55 -3.58 8.37
C ASP A 87 -4.71 -4.83 8.66
N TRP A 88 -3.76 -4.70 9.59
CA TRP A 88 -2.84 -5.77 9.97
C TRP A 88 -3.56 -6.95 10.63
N GLU A 89 -4.71 -6.70 11.24
CA GLU A 89 -5.59 -7.67 11.89
C GLU A 89 -6.02 -8.76 10.89
N ILE A 90 -6.51 -8.35 9.72
CA ILE A 90 -6.88 -9.23 8.61
C ILE A 90 -5.67 -9.97 8.07
N LEU A 91 -4.53 -9.28 7.95
CA LEU A 91 -3.32 -9.89 7.39
C LEU A 91 -2.79 -11.03 8.26
N VAL A 92 -2.86 -10.90 9.60
CA VAL A 92 -2.47 -11.93 10.56
C VAL A 92 -3.51 -13.04 10.72
N GLY A 93 -4.75 -12.82 10.25
CA GLY A 93 -5.84 -13.79 10.34
C GLY A 93 -6.65 -13.71 11.64
N LYS A 94 -6.53 -12.62 12.40
CA LYS A 94 -7.52 -12.27 13.43
C LYS A 94 -8.59 -11.44 12.74
N GLY A 95 -9.54 -12.12 12.10
CA GLY A 95 -10.69 -11.47 11.45
C GLY A 95 -11.39 -10.50 12.40
N THR A 96 -11.95 -9.41 11.86
CA THR A 96 -12.81 -8.49 12.60
C THR A 96 -14.14 -9.16 12.94
N ASP A 97 -14.14 -10.07 13.91
CA ASP A 97 -15.38 -10.73 14.39
C ASP A 97 -16.22 -9.82 15.33
N GLY A 98 -16.01 -8.50 15.30
CA GLY A 98 -16.52 -7.61 16.36
C GLY A 98 -17.24 -6.34 15.96
N GLU A 99 -17.31 -5.93 14.69
CA GLU A 99 -17.77 -4.55 14.41
C GLU A 99 -18.38 -4.34 13.03
N SER A 100 -19.29 -5.21 12.57
CA SER A 100 -20.14 -4.96 11.38
C SER A 100 -21.38 -5.87 11.25
N LYS A 101 -22.11 -6.24 12.33
CA LYS A 101 -23.49 -6.76 12.22
C LYS A 101 -24.32 -6.54 13.50
N ALA A 102 -24.84 -5.33 13.70
CA ALA A 102 -25.96 -5.11 14.61
C ALA A 102 -26.73 -3.84 14.20
N ALA A 103 -27.45 -3.91 13.09
CA ALA A 103 -28.53 -2.97 12.78
C ALA A 103 -29.63 -3.75 12.04
N GLY A 104 -30.71 -4.05 12.77
CA GLY A 104 -31.95 -4.52 12.16
C GLY A 104 -32.58 -5.75 12.83
N SER A 105 -33.02 -5.64 14.08
CA SER A 105 -34.34 -6.22 14.42
C SER A 105 -34.94 -5.49 15.62
N LYS A 106 -36.13 -4.96 15.39
CA LYS A 106 -37.00 -4.35 16.40
C LYS A 106 -37.42 -5.43 17.40
N ASN A 107 -37.57 -5.06 18.67
CA ASN A 107 -38.83 -5.19 19.40
C ASN A 107 -38.78 -4.48 20.76
N ASN A 108 -39.89 -3.80 21.05
CA ASN A 108 -40.27 -3.21 22.33
C ASN A 108 -40.20 -4.20 23.49
N ILE A 109 -39.92 -3.71 24.70
CA ILE A 109 -40.67 -3.97 25.95
C ILE A 109 -40.30 -2.87 26.96
N GLU A 110 -41.27 -2.61 27.84
CA GLU A 110 -41.58 -1.37 28.54
C GLU A 110 -40.76 -1.08 29.81
N LYS A 111 -40.55 0.23 30.02
CA LYS A 111 -40.74 1.03 31.24
C LYS A 111 -40.80 0.32 32.61
N ALA A 112 -39.84 0.65 33.49
CA ALA A 112 -40.06 0.78 34.94
C ALA A 112 -39.08 1.81 35.54
N GLU A 113 -39.62 2.70 36.37
CA GLU A 113 -39.02 3.94 36.88
C GLU A 113 -38.30 3.75 38.25
N MET A 114 -37.22 4.52 38.42
CA MET A 114 -36.85 5.35 39.60
C MET A 114 -36.52 4.72 40.98
N SER A 115 -35.31 4.99 41.47
CA SER A 115 -35.10 5.47 42.86
C SER A 115 -33.73 6.12 43.04
N GLU A 116 -33.75 7.30 43.67
CA GLU A 116 -32.62 8.14 44.06
C GLU A 116 -32.05 7.76 45.44
N SER A 117 -30.85 8.29 45.69
CA SER A 117 -30.25 8.65 46.98
C SER A 117 -29.51 7.55 47.77
N SER A 118 -28.19 7.74 47.91
CA SER A 118 -27.60 8.08 49.21
C SER A 118 -26.13 8.50 49.10
N LYS A 119 -25.87 9.68 49.66
CA LYS A 119 -24.58 10.34 49.86
C LYS A 119 -23.89 9.71 51.08
N SER A 120 -22.61 9.36 50.97
CA SER A 120 -21.76 9.09 52.15
C SER A 120 -20.30 9.41 51.81
N GLN A 121 -19.81 10.49 52.41
CA GLN A 121 -18.39 10.82 52.51
C GLN A 121 -17.73 9.84 53.49
N SER A 122 -16.58 9.28 53.11
CA SER A 122 -15.56 8.93 54.09
C SER A 122 -14.18 9.02 53.45
N THR A 123 -13.37 9.90 54.03
CA THR A 123 -11.94 10.12 53.80
C THR A 123 -11.14 9.06 54.56
N VAL A 124 -10.41 8.19 53.86
CA VAL A 124 -9.25 7.47 54.42
C VAL A 124 -8.17 7.31 53.34
N ALA A 125 -6.93 7.54 53.76
CA ALA A 125 -5.67 7.56 53.00
C ALA A 125 -5.37 6.25 52.23
N PRO A 126 -4.43 6.25 51.26
CA PRO A 126 -4.32 5.22 50.25
C PRO A 126 -3.60 3.98 50.79
N GLU A 127 -4.32 2.86 50.88
CA GLU A 127 -3.69 1.56 51.05
C GLU A 127 -3.13 1.07 49.71
N LYS A 128 -1.88 0.62 49.76
CA LYS A 128 -1.10 0.06 48.65
C LYS A 128 -1.84 -1.12 48.02
N ILE A 129 -2.52 -0.86 46.90
CA ILE A 129 -2.92 -1.92 45.98
C ILE A 129 -1.69 -2.30 45.18
N ASN A 130 -1.20 -3.51 45.43
CA ASN A 130 -0.10 -4.15 44.71
C ASN A 130 -0.26 -3.97 43.21
N SER A 131 0.66 -3.20 42.64
CA SER A 131 0.91 -3.07 41.22
C SER A 131 1.34 -4.40 40.62
N THR A 132 0.39 -5.18 40.14
CA THR A 132 0.63 -6.15 39.08
C THR A 132 0.27 -5.49 37.76
N SER A 133 1.09 -4.51 37.35
CA SER A 133 1.11 -3.94 36.01
C SER A 133 1.54 -5.03 35.02
N LYS A 134 0.60 -5.83 34.54
CA LYS A 134 0.73 -6.48 33.24
C LYS A 134 0.43 -5.40 32.21
N ASP A 135 1.46 -4.68 31.78
CA ASP A 135 1.36 -3.84 30.59
C ASP A 135 0.81 -4.71 29.45
N PRO A 136 -0.23 -4.26 28.72
CA PRO A 136 -0.78 -5.05 27.62
C PRO A 136 0.33 -5.27 26.58
N GLU A 137 0.54 -6.52 26.17
CA GLU A 137 1.55 -6.93 25.19
C GLU A 137 1.37 -6.10 23.92
N VAL A 138 2.29 -5.15 23.68
CA VAL A 138 2.24 -4.26 22.52
C VAL A 138 3.10 -4.87 21.40
N PRO A 139 2.62 -5.00 20.15
CA PRO A 139 1.27 -4.84 19.60
C PRO A 139 0.33 -6.06 19.84
N PRO A 140 -1.02 -5.87 19.86
CA PRO A 140 -2.01 -6.89 20.28
C PRO A 140 -2.09 -8.15 19.38
N LEU A 141 -1.38 -8.13 18.26
CA LEU A 141 -1.37 -9.20 17.26
C LEU A 141 -0.15 -10.12 17.39
N GLY A 142 0.73 -9.92 18.38
CA GLY A 142 1.99 -10.65 18.50
C GLY A 142 2.94 -10.39 17.34
N ILE A 143 2.71 -9.30 16.61
CA ILE A 143 3.51 -8.88 15.46
C ILE A 143 4.84 -8.31 15.97
N HIS A 144 5.92 -8.60 15.26
CA HIS A 144 7.21 -7.97 15.49
C HIS A 144 7.89 -7.61 14.17
N HIS A 145 8.86 -6.69 14.23
CA HIS A 145 9.66 -6.28 13.07
C HIS A 145 10.96 -7.08 12.99
N LEU A 146 11.26 -7.58 11.79
CA LEU A 146 12.57 -8.15 11.48
C LEU A 146 13.58 -7.03 11.24
N THR A 147 14.83 -7.26 11.62
CA THR A 147 15.92 -6.38 11.19
C THR A 147 16.11 -6.49 9.67
N PRO A 148 16.61 -5.44 8.98
CA PRO A 148 16.81 -5.49 7.54
C PRO A 148 17.69 -6.67 7.08
N SER A 149 18.70 -7.04 7.87
CA SER A 149 19.55 -8.20 7.59
C SER A 149 18.80 -9.53 7.73
N ALA A 150 18.00 -9.70 8.79
CA ALA A 150 17.18 -10.89 8.98
C ALA A 150 16.09 -11.01 7.90
N ALA A 151 15.40 -9.90 7.58
CA ALA A 151 14.42 -9.84 6.52
C ALA A 151 15.03 -10.22 5.17
N SER A 152 16.19 -9.63 4.82
CA SER A 152 16.89 -9.95 3.56
C SER A 152 17.23 -11.43 3.44
N SER A 153 17.80 -12.03 4.50
CA SER A 153 18.15 -13.44 4.52
C SER A 153 16.93 -14.34 4.41
N ILE A 154 15.91 -14.12 5.25
CA ILE A 154 14.69 -14.95 5.26
C ILE A 154 13.95 -14.89 3.92
N LEU A 155 13.82 -13.69 3.34
CA LEU A 155 13.10 -13.50 2.08
C LEU A 155 13.86 -14.12 0.89
N LEU A 156 15.18 -14.03 0.89
CA LEU A 156 16.03 -14.69 -0.10
C LEU A 156 15.98 -16.22 0.03
N GLU A 157 16.03 -16.74 1.26
CA GLU A 157 15.93 -18.17 1.54
C GLU A 157 14.58 -18.73 1.08
N LYS A 158 13.47 -18.06 1.44
CA LYS A 158 12.11 -18.41 0.99
C LYS A 158 11.93 -18.37 -0.51
N ALA A 159 12.67 -17.51 -1.22
CA ALA A 159 12.62 -17.47 -2.68
C ALA A 159 13.31 -18.69 -3.34
N LYS A 160 14.27 -19.34 -2.64
CA LYS A 160 15.08 -20.45 -3.16
C LYS A 160 14.56 -21.82 -2.74
N SER A 161 14.09 -21.95 -1.51
CA SER A 161 13.76 -23.23 -0.88
C SER A 161 12.61 -23.04 0.11
N ASP A 162 11.80 -24.08 0.24
CA ASP A 162 10.73 -24.15 1.25
C ASP A 162 11.27 -24.47 2.65
N ARG A 163 12.45 -25.09 2.73
CA ARG A 163 13.13 -25.42 3.99
C ARG A 163 13.99 -24.25 4.46
N LEU A 164 13.59 -23.65 5.57
CA LEU A 164 14.33 -22.58 6.24
C LEU A 164 15.23 -23.12 7.36
N PRO A 165 16.37 -22.47 7.66
CA PRO A 165 17.16 -22.74 8.86
C PRO A 165 16.34 -22.57 10.15
N LEU A 166 16.73 -23.27 11.22
CA LEU A 166 16.04 -23.22 12.53
C LEU A 166 15.96 -21.80 13.11
N SER A 167 16.99 -20.98 12.90
CA SER A 167 17.01 -19.57 13.32
C SER A 167 15.92 -18.75 12.62
N SER A 168 15.81 -18.90 11.29
CA SER A 168 14.77 -18.27 10.47
C SER A 168 13.37 -18.76 10.87
N GLN A 169 13.21 -20.05 11.16
CA GLN A 169 11.93 -20.63 11.62
C GLN A 169 11.49 -20.05 12.97
N SER A 170 12.41 -19.88 13.92
CA SER A 170 12.11 -19.29 15.24
C SER A 170 11.61 -17.85 15.12
N LEU A 171 12.22 -17.05 14.24
CA LEU A 171 11.76 -15.69 13.95
C LEU A 171 10.37 -15.66 13.30
N LEU A 172 10.04 -16.67 12.50
CA LEU A 172 8.71 -16.81 11.87
C LEU A 172 7.69 -17.52 12.75
N ALA A 173 8.03 -17.92 13.99
CA ALA A 173 7.08 -18.55 14.90
C ALA A 173 5.94 -17.59 15.31
N LYS A 174 6.23 -16.28 15.34
CA LYS A 174 5.25 -15.20 15.49
C LYS A 174 5.09 -14.47 14.14
N PRO A 175 3.99 -13.73 13.92
CA PRO A 175 3.83 -12.88 12.75
C PRO A 175 4.99 -11.88 12.62
N ALA A 176 5.83 -12.06 11.61
CA ALA A 176 7.05 -11.30 11.41
C ALA A 176 6.88 -10.35 10.23
N LEU A 177 7.04 -9.06 10.47
CA LEU A 177 7.00 -8.03 9.43
C LEU A 177 8.39 -7.72 8.91
N ALA A 178 8.48 -7.56 7.60
CA ALA A 178 9.65 -7.06 6.90
C ALA A 178 9.30 -5.74 6.22
N THR A 179 10.08 -4.71 6.48
CA THR A 179 10.01 -3.46 5.72
C THR A 179 10.71 -3.65 4.39
N VAL A 180 10.08 -3.17 3.32
CA VAL A 180 10.57 -3.29 1.95
C VAL A 180 10.39 -1.99 1.19
N ARG A 181 11.34 -1.69 0.30
CA ARG A 181 11.24 -0.64 -0.69
C ARG A 181 10.53 -1.17 -1.93
N LEU A 182 9.41 -0.54 -2.28
CA LEU A 182 8.60 -0.80 -3.45
C LEU A 182 8.99 0.14 -4.59
N SER A 183 9.06 -0.40 -5.79
CA SER A 183 9.19 0.37 -7.03
C SER A 183 8.17 -0.13 -8.04
N LEU A 184 7.30 0.76 -8.54
CA LEU A 184 6.38 0.38 -9.61
C LEU A 184 7.15 0.18 -10.92
N VAL A 185 6.79 -0.90 -11.64
CA VAL A 185 7.38 -1.24 -12.94
C VAL A 185 6.74 -0.40 -14.04
N ASN A 186 5.43 -0.20 -13.95
CA ASN A 186 4.66 0.57 -14.93
C ASN A 186 4.38 1.98 -14.39
N ARG A 187 3.83 2.84 -15.24
CA ARG A 187 3.38 4.19 -14.84
C ARG A 187 2.44 4.11 -13.64
N GLY A 188 2.52 5.10 -12.76
CA GLY A 188 1.65 5.25 -11.59
C GLY A 188 2.45 5.58 -10.35
N THR A 189 1.72 5.82 -9.26
CA THR A 189 2.28 6.14 -7.94
C THR A 189 1.57 5.27 -6.90
N PRO A 190 2.30 4.56 -6.02
CA PRO A 190 1.66 3.79 -4.98
C PRO A 190 1.05 4.76 -3.96
N ALA A 191 -0.24 4.59 -3.65
CA ALA A 191 -0.88 5.36 -2.59
C ALA A 191 -0.50 4.83 -1.21
N PRO A 192 -0.42 5.69 -0.17
CA PRO A 192 -0.36 5.22 1.21
C PRO A 192 -1.57 4.32 1.52
N ARG A 193 -1.36 3.28 2.33
CA ARG A 193 -2.36 2.26 2.70
C ARG A 193 -2.85 1.41 1.53
N ALA A 194 -2.12 1.41 0.42
CA ALA A 194 -2.33 0.48 -0.67
C ALA A 194 -2.07 -0.97 -0.22
N ARG A 195 -2.77 -1.92 -0.83
CA ARG A 195 -2.62 -3.35 -0.59
C ARG A 195 -1.50 -3.89 -1.47
N ILE A 196 -0.64 -4.72 -0.88
CA ILE A 196 0.44 -5.42 -1.56
C ILE A 196 0.03 -6.89 -1.69
N TYR A 197 -0.10 -7.36 -2.92
CA TYR A 197 -0.38 -8.76 -3.22
C TYR A 197 0.85 -9.43 -3.79
N ARG A 198 1.05 -10.70 -3.46
CA ARG A 198 1.94 -11.58 -4.20
C ARG A 198 1.33 -11.92 -5.57
N LEU A 199 2.16 -12.40 -6.48
CA LEU A 199 1.63 -12.95 -7.74
C LEU A 199 0.73 -14.17 -7.43
N PRO A 200 -0.45 -14.29 -8.06
CA PRO A 200 -1.37 -15.40 -7.82
C PRO A 200 -0.68 -16.76 -7.91
N THR A 201 -0.92 -17.61 -6.92
CA THR A 201 -0.44 -19.01 -6.91
C THR A 201 -1.54 -19.99 -7.30
N THR A 202 -2.80 -19.68 -6.99
CA THR A 202 -3.96 -20.54 -7.28
C THR A 202 -4.42 -20.45 -8.75
N ASP A 203 -4.36 -19.26 -9.35
CA ASP A 203 -4.79 -19.02 -10.73
C ASP A 203 -3.58 -18.75 -11.66
N PRO A 204 -3.12 -19.76 -12.44
CA PRO A 204 -2.01 -19.58 -13.36
C PRO A 204 -2.36 -18.69 -14.56
N VAL A 205 -3.64 -18.58 -14.94
CA VAL A 205 -4.07 -17.74 -16.06
C VAL A 205 -3.94 -16.27 -15.67
N LEU A 206 -4.50 -15.89 -14.52
CA LEU A 206 -4.37 -14.53 -13.98
C LEU A 206 -2.91 -14.16 -13.75
N ARG A 207 -2.11 -15.10 -13.22
CA ARG A 207 -0.67 -14.91 -13.06
C ARG A 207 0.01 -14.58 -14.39
N ASN A 208 -0.26 -15.32 -15.45
CA ASN A 208 0.35 -15.08 -16.76
C ASN A 208 -0.10 -13.75 -17.37
N GLN A 209 -1.35 -13.35 -17.15
CA GLN A 209 -1.83 -12.02 -17.54
C GLN A 209 -1.03 -10.92 -16.84
N TRP A 210 -0.79 -11.03 -15.54
CA TRP A 210 0.08 -10.11 -14.81
C TRP A 210 1.52 -10.15 -15.36
N LEU A 211 2.11 -11.33 -15.54
CA LEU A 211 3.47 -11.46 -16.07
C LEU A 211 3.64 -10.87 -17.48
N SER A 212 2.60 -10.89 -18.31
CA SER A 212 2.62 -10.28 -19.65
C SER A 212 2.86 -8.76 -19.60
N LEU A 213 2.43 -8.09 -18.53
CA LEU A 213 2.61 -6.65 -18.34
C LEU A 213 4.08 -6.27 -18.07
N LEU A 214 4.91 -7.20 -17.56
CA LEU A 214 6.35 -6.95 -17.39
C LEU A 214 7.07 -6.80 -18.74
N ASN A 215 6.61 -7.50 -19.78
CA ASN A 215 7.25 -7.46 -21.10
C ASN A 215 7.01 -6.12 -21.80
N ASN A 216 5.79 -5.60 -21.65
CA ASN A 216 5.35 -4.33 -22.22
C ASN A 216 5.96 -3.10 -21.52
N ALA A 217 6.63 -3.30 -20.38
CA ALA A 217 7.32 -2.25 -19.63
C ALA A 217 8.73 -1.95 -20.17
N SER A 218 9.20 -2.67 -21.20
CA SER A 218 10.40 -2.28 -21.94
C SER A 218 10.18 -0.85 -22.48
N PRO A 219 11.14 0.07 -22.31
CA PRO A 219 10.96 1.45 -22.75
C PRO A 219 10.64 1.41 -24.24
N SER A 220 9.53 2.03 -24.64
CA SER A 220 9.16 2.23 -26.03
C SER A 220 10.13 3.23 -26.68
N GLY A 221 11.41 2.88 -26.77
CA GLY A 221 12.40 3.51 -27.62
C GLY A 221 12.38 2.80 -28.97
N ASN A 222 11.31 3.02 -29.75
CA ASN A 222 11.24 2.91 -31.22
C ASN A 222 9.78 2.83 -31.68
N VAL A 223 9.01 3.91 -31.46
CA VAL A 223 7.93 4.21 -32.40
C VAL A 223 8.60 4.91 -33.58
N GLY A 224 8.80 4.14 -34.65
CA GLY A 224 9.31 4.64 -35.93
C GLY A 224 8.58 5.93 -36.33
N LYS A 225 9.35 6.96 -36.62
CA LYS A 225 8.89 8.21 -37.22
C LYS A 225 8.11 7.90 -38.51
N LYS A 226 6.78 7.79 -38.43
CA LYS A 226 5.93 8.01 -39.59
C LYS A 226 5.91 9.51 -39.84
N THR A 227 6.80 9.95 -40.71
CA THR A 227 6.84 11.28 -41.33
C THR A 227 5.51 11.55 -42.02
N ARG A 228 4.57 12.21 -41.32
CA ARG A 228 3.47 12.90 -41.97
C ARG A 228 4.01 14.23 -42.51
N LYS A 229 4.34 14.25 -43.81
CA LYS A 229 4.50 15.49 -44.57
C LYS A 229 3.19 16.28 -44.47
N LYS A 230 3.18 17.39 -43.74
CA LYS A 230 2.15 18.43 -43.91
C LYS A 230 2.73 19.50 -44.82
N GLY A 231 2.06 19.67 -45.96
CA GLY A 231 2.38 20.67 -46.97
C GLY A 231 2.27 22.09 -46.41
N GLN A 232 3.16 22.93 -46.92
CA GLN A 232 3.16 24.37 -46.74
C GLN A 232 1.88 24.96 -47.33
N SER A 233 1.21 25.84 -46.58
CA SER A 233 0.49 26.96 -47.17
C SER A 233 0.73 28.21 -46.31
N ARG A 234 1.13 29.26 -47.02
CA ARG A 234 1.44 30.61 -46.54
C ARG A 234 0.15 31.33 -46.11
N GLY A 235 0.26 32.19 -45.09
CA GLY A 235 -0.73 33.24 -44.81
C GLY A 235 -0.41 34.05 -43.55
N GLN A 236 0.22 35.23 -43.76
CA GLN A 236 0.11 36.53 -43.03
C GLN A 236 -0.18 36.50 -41.50
N LYS A 237 0.70 36.92 -40.58
CA LYS A 237 1.36 38.22 -40.28
C LYS A 237 0.39 39.34 -39.86
N GLU A 238 0.29 39.56 -38.54
CA GLU A 238 -0.08 40.82 -37.81
C GLU A 238 0.19 40.53 -36.31
N GLN A 239 1.28 40.97 -35.68
CA GLN A 239 1.57 42.29 -35.07
C GLN A 239 0.44 42.87 -34.20
N ASN A 240 0.58 42.79 -32.88
CA ASN A 240 0.45 43.95 -31.99
C ASN A 240 0.95 43.70 -30.54
N THR A 241 2.03 44.42 -30.22
CA THR A 241 2.34 45.20 -29.00
C THR A 241 1.82 44.78 -27.61
N LYS A 242 2.80 44.55 -26.72
CA LYS A 242 2.70 44.72 -25.25
C LYS A 242 2.59 46.22 -24.89
N PRO A 243 2.16 46.54 -23.65
CA PRO A 243 3.16 47.13 -22.75
C PRO A 243 3.20 46.49 -21.35
N ASP A 244 4.37 46.64 -20.73
CA ASP A 244 4.71 46.25 -19.37
C ASP A 244 4.01 47.14 -18.33
N ALA A 245 3.60 46.53 -17.21
CA ALA A 245 3.51 47.21 -15.91
C ALA A 245 3.70 46.18 -14.78
N CYS A 246 4.75 46.39 -13.98
CA CYS A 246 4.96 45.73 -12.69
C CYS A 246 3.85 46.09 -11.71
N SER A 247 3.26 45.09 -11.04
CA SER A 247 2.80 45.26 -9.67
C SER A 247 2.84 43.93 -8.93
N GLU A 248 3.54 43.97 -7.81
CA GLU A 248 3.69 42.92 -6.82
C GLU A 248 2.33 42.63 -6.18
N ASN A 249 1.95 41.36 -6.09
CA ASN A 249 1.26 40.85 -4.91
C ASN A 249 1.42 39.32 -4.83
N SER A 250 2.15 38.94 -3.80
CA SER A 250 2.42 37.59 -3.33
C SER A 250 1.14 36.90 -2.85
N ASN A 251 0.77 35.81 -3.51
CA ASN A 251 0.08 34.64 -2.94
C ASN A 251 0.05 33.50 -3.97
N SER A 252 1.21 32.94 -4.31
CA SER A 252 1.30 31.72 -5.11
C SER A 252 1.16 30.48 -4.22
N THR A 253 -0.08 30.21 -3.80
CA THR A 253 -0.46 28.83 -3.49
C THR A 253 -0.41 28.09 -4.81
N VAL A 254 0.63 27.28 -5.03
CA VAL A 254 0.70 26.38 -6.19
C VAL A 254 -0.38 25.32 -5.99
N ALA A 255 -1.59 25.65 -6.43
CA ALA A 255 -2.64 24.70 -6.67
C ALA A 255 -2.14 23.79 -7.80
N ILE A 256 -1.61 22.62 -7.43
CA ILE A 256 -1.43 21.52 -8.36
C ILE A 256 -2.82 21.26 -8.93
N PRO A 257 -3.05 21.41 -10.25
CA PRO A 257 -4.34 21.08 -10.81
C PRO A 257 -4.52 19.58 -10.58
N THR A 258 -5.43 19.23 -9.66
CA THR A 258 -6.10 17.93 -9.61
C THR A 258 -6.86 17.78 -10.92
N GLY A 259 -6.11 17.43 -11.96
CA GLY A 259 -6.64 16.86 -13.17
C GLY A 259 -7.30 15.56 -12.76
N VAL A 260 -8.63 15.60 -12.67
CA VAL A 260 -9.49 14.43 -12.82
C VAL A 260 -9.20 13.88 -14.22
N PHE A 261 -8.11 13.13 -14.36
CA PHE A 261 -7.96 12.23 -15.48
C PHE A 261 -8.91 11.08 -15.17
N SER A 262 -10.07 11.12 -15.82
CA SER A 262 -10.93 9.95 -15.94
C SER A 262 -10.09 8.85 -16.61
N ASP A 263 -9.52 7.96 -15.81
CA ASP A 263 -8.79 6.74 -16.20
C ASP A 263 -9.73 5.66 -16.79
N SER A 264 -10.90 6.07 -17.28
CA SER A 264 -11.95 5.20 -17.82
C SER A 264 -11.54 4.43 -19.08
N VAL A 265 -10.38 4.75 -19.67
CA VAL A 265 -9.79 4.00 -20.79
C VAL A 265 -8.70 3.01 -20.32
N GLU A 266 -8.04 3.26 -19.18
CA GLU A 266 -6.97 2.38 -18.66
C GLU A 266 -7.49 1.14 -17.92
N THR A 267 -8.71 1.20 -17.35
CA THR A 267 -9.37 0.07 -16.67
C THR A 267 -9.53 -1.18 -17.54
N SER A 268 -9.54 -1.02 -18.87
CA SER A 268 -9.71 -2.12 -19.82
C SER A 268 -8.44 -2.94 -20.11
N ARG A 269 -7.27 -2.50 -19.62
CA ARG A 269 -5.98 -3.17 -19.89
C ARG A 269 -5.37 -3.91 -18.69
N HIS A 270 -5.88 -3.69 -17.49
CA HIS A 270 -5.31 -4.27 -16.29
C HIS A 270 -6.08 -5.51 -15.85
N PRO A 271 -5.40 -6.63 -15.53
CA PRO A 271 -6.05 -7.80 -14.97
C PRO A 271 -6.69 -7.47 -13.61
N PRO A 272 -7.71 -8.22 -13.18
CA PRO A 272 -8.31 -8.02 -11.87
C PRO A 272 -7.27 -8.26 -10.74
N PRO A 273 -7.39 -7.56 -9.61
CA PRO A 273 -6.52 -7.77 -8.47
C PRO A 273 -6.67 -9.19 -7.90
N PRO A 274 -5.61 -9.76 -7.32
CA PRO A 274 -5.66 -11.07 -6.68
C PRO A 274 -6.64 -11.14 -5.49
N ASP A 275 -6.85 -12.36 -5.01
CA ASP A 275 -7.67 -12.64 -3.83
C ASP A 275 -6.98 -12.23 -2.52
N GLU A 276 -7.76 -12.17 -1.43
CA GLU A 276 -7.27 -11.87 -0.09
C GLU A 276 -6.16 -12.83 0.39
N ARG A 277 -6.17 -14.08 -0.09
CA ARG A 277 -5.11 -15.07 0.20
C ARG A 277 -3.74 -14.62 -0.29
N ASP A 278 -3.70 -13.84 -1.37
CA ASP A 278 -2.47 -13.29 -1.94
C ASP A 278 -2.10 -11.94 -1.32
N LEU A 279 -2.92 -11.37 -0.41
CA LEU A 279 -2.56 -10.17 0.33
C LEU A 279 -1.42 -10.48 1.32
N ILE A 280 -0.27 -9.86 1.08
CA ILE A 280 0.95 -10.07 1.88
C ILE A 280 1.35 -8.85 2.72
N GLY A 281 0.78 -7.67 2.46
CA GLY A 281 1.17 -6.47 3.20
C GLY A 281 0.47 -5.20 2.76
N PHE A 282 0.94 -4.08 3.30
CA PHE A 282 0.44 -2.75 2.99
C PHE A 282 1.57 -1.76 2.73
N VAL A 283 1.29 -0.76 1.89
CA VAL A 283 2.16 0.39 1.70
C VAL A 283 1.97 1.35 2.86
N THR A 284 3.02 1.64 3.63
CA THR A 284 2.97 2.61 4.72
C THR A 284 3.13 4.01 4.18
N THR A 285 4.19 4.24 3.41
CA THR A 285 4.51 5.52 2.76
C THR A 285 4.61 5.30 1.26
N GLY A 286 3.83 6.01 0.45
CA GLY A 286 3.85 5.86 -1.01
C GLY A 286 3.66 7.19 -1.70
N ASN A 287 4.53 7.51 -2.66
CA ASN A 287 4.45 8.73 -3.45
C ASN A 287 5.26 8.62 -4.74
N TYR A 288 5.20 9.65 -5.59
CA TYR A 288 6.12 9.78 -6.71
C TYR A 288 7.48 10.22 -6.15
N ASN A 289 8.53 9.44 -6.42
CA ASN A 289 9.88 9.78 -5.96
C ASN A 289 10.61 10.55 -7.06
N LEU A 290 10.98 11.78 -6.74
CA LEU A 290 11.67 12.70 -7.64
C LEU A 290 13.10 12.29 -7.93
N SER A 291 13.80 11.64 -6.97
CA SER A 291 15.17 11.14 -7.17
C SER A 291 15.19 9.94 -8.10
N ALA A 292 14.16 9.07 -8.02
CA ALA A 292 14.04 7.87 -8.84
C ALA A 292 13.29 8.09 -10.17
N GLY A 293 12.57 9.20 -10.34
CA GLY A 293 11.77 9.50 -11.52
C GLY A 293 10.57 8.56 -11.72
N ARG A 294 10.12 7.87 -10.67
CA ARG A 294 9.01 6.90 -10.73
C ARG A 294 8.27 6.79 -9.40
N GLY A 295 7.11 6.14 -9.41
CA GLY A 295 6.38 5.80 -8.20
C GLY A 295 7.14 4.79 -7.35
N THR A 296 7.48 5.18 -6.11
CA THR A 296 8.09 4.28 -5.12
C THR A 296 7.31 4.32 -3.82
N GLY A 297 7.54 3.34 -2.96
CA GLY A 297 6.90 3.27 -1.66
C GLY A 297 7.78 2.55 -0.66
N ILE A 298 7.54 2.80 0.62
CA ILE A 298 7.90 1.91 1.71
C ILE A 298 6.67 1.06 1.99
N GLY A 299 6.85 -0.25 1.88
CA GLY A 299 5.85 -1.25 2.20
C GLY A 299 6.30 -2.08 3.38
N VAL A 300 5.33 -2.66 4.07
CA VAL A 300 5.60 -3.62 5.13
C VAL A 300 4.81 -4.89 4.81
N ILE A 301 5.54 -6.00 4.69
CA ILE A 301 5.01 -7.30 4.29
C ILE A 301 5.16 -8.33 5.41
N LEU A 302 4.20 -9.24 5.50
CA LEU A 302 4.22 -10.36 6.44
C LEU A 302 5.07 -11.49 5.85
N ALA A 303 6.27 -11.68 6.40
CA ALA A 303 7.23 -12.67 5.91
C ALA A 303 6.66 -14.10 5.97
N ASN A 304 5.75 -14.37 6.91
CA ASN A 304 5.07 -15.67 7.04
C ASN A 304 4.29 -16.06 5.77
N LYS A 305 3.64 -15.10 5.08
CA LYS A 305 2.79 -15.34 3.91
C LYS A 305 3.53 -15.49 2.58
N ILE A 306 4.86 -15.32 2.59
CA ILE A 306 5.68 -15.44 1.39
C ILE A 306 6.02 -16.91 1.19
N GLU A 307 5.73 -17.42 0.00
CA GLU A 307 5.95 -18.81 -0.39
C GLU A 307 6.91 -18.86 -1.59
N PRO A 308 7.72 -19.93 -1.72
CA PRO A 308 8.53 -20.14 -2.90
C PRO A 308 7.65 -20.26 -4.15
N TYR A 309 8.11 -19.68 -5.26
CA TYR A 309 7.47 -19.92 -6.54
C TYR A 309 7.73 -21.37 -7.00
N THR A 310 6.71 -22.20 -6.88
CA THR A 310 6.68 -23.51 -7.54
C THR A 310 5.89 -23.35 -8.83
N PRO A 311 6.52 -23.38 -10.02
CA PRO A 311 5.74 -23.43 -11.25
C PRO A 311 4.86 -24.68 -11.20
N PRO A 312 3.60 -24.65 -11.66
CA PRO A 312 2.82 -25.87 -11.80
C PRO A 312 3.63 -26.82 -12.68
N SER A 313 4.09 -27.92 -12.09
CA SER A 313 4.69 -29.00 -12.87
C SER A 313 3.63 -29.42 -13.87
N LEU A 314 3.94 -29.40 -15.17
CA LEU A 314 3.16 -30.16 -16.13
C LEU A 314 3.20 -31.61 -15.66
N SER A 315 2.16 -32.04 -14.95
CA SER A 315 1.93 -33.45 -14.72
C SER A 315 1.75 -34.05 -16.10
N SER A 316 2.73 -34.85 -16.49
CA SER A 316 2.65 -35.84 -17.55
C SER A 316 1.38 -36.68 -17.35
N SER A 317 0.28 -36.22 -17.94
CA SER A 317 -0.90 -37.04 -18.18
C SER A 317 -0.61 -37.84 -19.44
N SER A 318 -0.24 -39.10 -19.21
CA SER A 318 -0.30 -40.15 -20.20
C SER A 318 -1.71 -40.23 -20.81
N GLY A 319 -1.79 -40.06 -22.14
CA GLY A 319 -2.88 -40.56 -22.98
C GLY A 319 -4.11 -39.67 -23.10
N LEU A 320 -4.22 -38.92 -24.20
CA LEU A 320 -5.24 -39.07 -25.24
C LEU A 320 -5.08 -37.94 -26.29
N GLU A 321 -5.22 -38.32 -27.55
CA GLU A 321 -4.99 -37.52 -28.75
C GLU A 321 -5.99 -36.36 -28.91
N GLY A 322 -5.53 -35.24 -29.51
CA GLY A 322 -6.39 -34.35 -30.30
C GLY A 322 -6.54 -32.89 -29.84
N ASN A 323 -5.60 -32.01 -30.24
CA ASN A 323 -5.86 -30.72 -30.94
C ASN A 323 -4.60 -29.81 -30.92
N PRO A 324 -4.00 -29.46 -32.08
CA PRO A 324 -2.82 -28.60 -32.13
C PRO A 324 -3.22 -27.13 -32.30
N CYS A 325 -3.75 -26.49 -31.26
CA CYS A 325 -4.00 -25.03 -31.26
C CYS A 325 -3.98 -24.45 -29.83
N THR A 326 -2.89 -24.67 -29.10
CA THR A 326 -2.56 -23.80 -27.95
C THR A 326 -1.06 -23.73 -27.88
N SER A 327 -0.49 -22.60 -28.29
CA SER A 327 0.93 -22.32 -28.10
C SER A 327 1.30 -22.58 -26.63
N PRO A 328 2.43 -23.24 -26.33
CA PRO A 328 2.87 -23.39 -24.95
C PRO A 328 2.95 -22.01 -24.30
N PRO A 329 2.60 -21.87 -23.00
CA PRO A 329 2.76 -20.60 -22.31
C PRO A 329 4.22 -20.20 -22.48
N THR A 330 4.45 -19.05 -23.11
CA THR A 330 5.80 -18.53 -23.33
C THR A 330 6.49 -18.45 -21.98
N THR A 331 7.32 -19.44 -21.65
CA THR A 331 8.03 -19.50 -20.38
C THR A 331 9.05 -18.38 -20.42
N LEU A 332 8.65 -17.22 -19.91
CA LEU A 332 9.52 -16.07 -19.84
C LEU A 332 10.74 -16.47 -19.01
N ASN A 333 11.93 -16.29 -19.57
CA ASN A 333 13.21 -16.45 -18.87
C ASN A 333 13.41 -15.32 -17.85
N ILE A 334 12.43 -15.11 -16.97
CA ILE A 334 12.56 -14.21 -15.82
C ILE A 334 13.22 -15.02 -14.72
N ALA A 335 14.35 -14.55 -14.20
CA ALA A 335 15.03 -15.18 -13.08
C ALA A 335 14.05 -15.43 -11.92
N LYS A 336 14.07 -16.64 -11.36
CA LYS A 336 13.17 -17.04 -10.25
C LYS A 336 13.17 -16.03 -9.11
N GLU A 337 14.33 -15.46 -8.80
CA GLU A 337 14.49 -14.43 -7.78
C GLU A 337 13.73 -13.14 -8.11
N LYS A 338 13.75 -12.69 -9.37
CA LYS A 338 12.99 -11.51 -9.82
C LYS A 338 11.48 -11.75 -9.72
N LEU A 339 11.01 -12.96 -10.01
CA LEU A 339 9.61 -13.34 -9.84
C LEU A 339 9.20 -13.36 -8.37
N ALA A 340 10.06 -13.83 -7.47
CA ALA A 340 9.79 -13.83 -6.03
C ALA A 340 9.63 -12.40 -5.45
N ARG A 341 10.37 -11.44 -6.03
CA ARG A 341 10.29 -10.02 -5.66
C ARG A 341 9.22 -9.23 -6.42
N THR A 342 8.49 -9.86 -7.32
CA THR A 342 7.39 -9.21 -8.05
C THR A 342 6.13 -9.20 -7.20
N CYS A 343 5.46 -8.06 -7.15
CA CYS A 343 4.21 -7.86 -6.43
C CYS A 343 3.21 -7.04 -7.25
N ILE A 344 1.96 -7.06 -6.80
CA ILE A 344 0.89 -6.22 -7.34
C ILE A 344 0.49 -5.24 -6.23
N VAL A 345 0.49 -3.95 -6.53
CA VAL A 345 0.11 -2.88 -5.60
C VAL A 345 -1.20 -2.27 -6.07
N ARG A 346 -2.21 -2.22 -5.19
CA ARG A 346 -3.52 -1.61 -5.48
C ARG A 346 -3.85 -0.57 -4.42
N ALA A 347 -4.20 0.65 -4.83
CA ALA A 347 -4.66 1.66 -3.90
C ALA A 347 -6.05 1.31 -3.34
N ALA A 348 -6.29 1.71 -2.08
CA ALA A 348 -7.61 1.59 -1.49
C ALA A 348 -8.60 2.49 -2.24
N GLY A 349 -9.77 1.97 -2.62
CA GLY A 349 -10.69 2.75 -3.45
C GLY A 349 -10.58 2.52 -4.95
N GLU A 350 -9.49 1.90 -5.42
CA GLU A 350 -9.26 1.64 -6.84
C GLU A 350 -9.46 0.16 -7.16
N SER A 351 -10.04 -0.14 -8.32
CA SER A 351 -10.16 -1.51 -8.84
C SER A 351 -8.88 -1.98 -9.53
N VAL A 352 -8.01 -1.06 -9.95
CA VAL A 352 -6.85 -1.34 -10.79
C VAL A 352 -5.60 -1.59 -9.93
N GLY A 353 -4.96 -2.72 -10.13
CA GLY A 353 -3.62 -3.01 -9.59
C GLY A 353 -2.51 -2.60 -10.56
N ARG A 354 -1.34 -2.27 -10.00
CA ARG A 354 -0.12 -1.98 -10.76
C ARG A 354 0.99 -2.95 -10.34
N LEU A 355 1.81 -3.39 -11.31
CA LEU A 355 2.98 -4.21 -10.99
C LEU A 355 4.07 -3.39 -10.33
N GLY A 356 4.67 -3.97 -9.31
CA GLY A 356 5.87 -3.47 -8.66
C GLY A 356 6.87 -4.58 -8.39
N CYS A 357 8.08 -4.17 -8.06
CA CYS A 357 9.06 -5.03 -7.42
C CYS A 357 9.40 -4.47 -6.05
N TRP A 358 9.72 -5.36 -5.12
CA TRP A 358 10.19 -4.98 -3.79
C TRP A 358 11.60 -5.49 -3.53
N GLU A 359 12.30 -4.78 -2.65
CA GLU A 359 13.60 -5.14 -2.10
C GLU A 359 13.64 -4.74 -0.63
N VAL A 360 14.54 -5.35 0.14
CA VAL A 360 14.68 -5.09 1.58
C VAL A 360 15.70 -4.00 1.81
#